data_AF-L9XRZ3-F1
#
_entry.id   AF-L9XRZ3-F1
#
_cell.length_a   1.000
_cell.length_b   1.000
_cell.length_c   1.000
_cell.angle_alpha   90.00
_cell.angle_beta   90.00
_cell.angle_gamma   90.00
#
_symmetry.space_group_name_H-M   'P 1'
#
loop_
_entity.id
_entity.type
_entity.pdbx_description
1 polymer ?
#
loop_
_entity_poly.entity_id
_entity_poly.type
_entity_poly.pdbx_seq_one_letter_code
_entity_poly.pdbx_strand_id
1 'polypeptide(L)'
;MSVSNSDVDDRVFKIIGGGSAVMNAVAFTAVGMTALDSIVYGAIAGVFAGAGASLFLPWFLRFTAAQNEVDDELGFSETASRAGGGTRTGLVGLGMELGGISMLATGFALDEPDPLLGILVALAVAVVVSLAASVVFD
;
A
#
# COMPACT_ATOMS: atom_id res chain seq x y z
N MET A 1 2.13 -30.10 -18.51
CA MET A 1 1.55 -29.13 -17.56
C MET A 1 1.87 -27.75 -18.12
N SER A 2 0.95 -27.14 -18.86
CA SER A 2 1.15 -25.79 -19.40
C SER A 2 0.88 -24.80 -18.28
N VAL A 3 1.91 -24.06 -17.86
CA VAL A 3 1.72 -22.90 -16.99
C VAL A 3 0.94 -21.88 -17.81
N SER A 4 -0.25 -21.47 -17.35
CA SER A 4 -1.02 -20.41 -18.02
C SER A 4 -0.31 -19.08 -17.80
N ASN A 5 -0.33 -18.16 -18.78
CA ASN A 5 0.28 -16.83 -18.63
C ASN A 5 -0.24 -16.11 -17.38
N SER A 6 -1.52 -16.27 -17.06
CA SER A 6 -2.16 -15.73 -15.85
C SER A 6 -1.53 -16.23 -14.54
N ASP A 7 -1.07 -17.48 -14.46
CA ASP A 7 -0.41 -18.00 -13.25
C ASP A 7 1.00 -17.42 -13.07
N VAL A 8 1.67 -17.07 -14.17
CA VAL A 8 2.99 -16.44 -14.16
C VAL A 8 2.85 -14.99 -13.70
N ASP A 9 1.92 -14.24 -14.27
CA ASP A 9 1.68 -12.83 -13.94
C ASP A 9 1.29 -12.66 -12.47
N ASP A 10 0.42 -13.53 -11.96
CA ASP A 10 0.04 -13.54 -10.55
C ASP A 10 1.22 -13.77 -9.59
N ARG A 11 2.17 -14.62 -10.00
CA ARG A 11 3.38 -14.87 -9.22
C ARG A 11 4.32 -13.67 -9.27
N VAL A 12 4.46 -13.04 -10.43
CA VAL A 12 5.28 -11.83 -10.61
C VAL A 12 4.72 -10.68 -9.77
N PHE A 13 3.42 -10.43 -9.81
CA PHE A 13 2.78 -9.37 -9.02
C PHE A 13 2.96 -9.57 -7.52
N LYS A 14 2.87 -10.81 -7.03
CA LYS A 14 3.17 -11.13 -5.62
C LYS A 14 4.63 -10.90 -5.24
N ILE A 15 5.56 -11.24 -6.13
CA ILE A 15 6.99 -10.98 -5.91
C ILE A 15 7.26 -9.47 -5.86
N ILE A 16 6.63 -8.68 -6.74
CA ILE A 16 6.75 -7.22 -6.74
C ILE A 16 6.17 -6.65 -5.44
N GLY A 17 4.97 -7.08 -5.02
CA GLY A 17 4.37 -6.65 -3.76
C GLY A 17 5.23 -7.00 -2.55
N GLY A 18 5.76 -8.22 -2.48
CA GLY A 18 6.66 -8.64 -1.41
C GLY A 18 7.99 -7.89 -1.41
N GLY A 19 8.59 -7.67 -2.59
CA GLY A 19 9.82 -6.90 -2.74
C GLY A 19 9.66 -5.44 -2.32
N SER A 20 8.57 -4.80 -2.73
CA SER A 20 8.24 -3.44 -2.32
C SER A 20 7.95 -3.36 -0.82
N ALA A 21 7.27 -4.36 -0.25
CA ALA A 21 7.02 -4.40 1.19
C ALA A 21 8.31 -4.37 2.01
N VAL A 22 9.29 -5.19 1.62
CA VAL A 22 10.62 -5.21 2.26
C VAL A 22 11.34 -3.89 2.04
N MET A 23 11.31 -3.34 0.82
CA MET A 23 11.96 -2.08 0.51
C MET A 23 11.38 -0.92 1.33
N ASN A 24 10.05 -0.80 1.42
CA ASN A 24 9.38 0.22 2.23
C ASN A 24 9.71 0.07 3.71
N ALA A 25 9.67 -1.17 4.24
CA ALA A 25 10.02 -1.42 5.63
C ALA A 25 11.45 -0.98 5.95
N VAL A 26 12.42 -1.35 5.10
CA VAL A 26 13.84 -0.97 5.27
C VAL A 26 14.04 0.53 5.10
N ALA A 27 13.46 1.13 4.06
CA ALA A 27 13.61 2.55 3.77
C ALA A 27 13.06 3.42 4.90
N PHE A 28 11.86 3.11 5.41
CA PHE A 28 11.24 3.92 6.46
C PHE A 28 11.91 3.71 7.82
N THR A 29 12.39 2.49 8.09
CA THR A 29 13.25 2.24 9.25
C THR A 29 14.52 3.06 9.18
N ALA A 30 15.17 3.10 8.01
CA ALA A 30 16.36 3.92 7.79
C ALA A 30 16.08 5.40 7.97
N VAL A 31 14.96 5.91 7.44
CA VAL A 31 14.53 7.31 7.63
C VAL A 31 14.30 7.62 9.11
N GLY A 32 13.60 6.76 9.84
CA GLY A 32 13.39 6.98 11.28
C GLY A 32 14.71 6.99 12.06
N MET A 33 15.65 6.10 11.71
CA MET A 33 16.97 6.05 12.34
C MET A 33 17.82 7.29 12.03
N THR A 34 17.85 7.77 10.79
CA THR A 34 18.80 8.82 10.36
C THR A 34 18.25 10.23 10.44
N ALA A 35 16.93 10.40 10.30
CA ALA A 35 16.30 11.70 10.18
C ALA A 35 15.43 12.05 11.39
N LEU A 36 14.97 11.06 12.16
CA LEU A 36 14.16 11.25 13.37
C LEU A 36 14.86 10.74 14.64
N ASP A 37 16.11 10.27 14.55
CA ASP A 37 16.87 9.67 15.65
C ASP A 37 16.10 8.58 16.43
N SER A 38 15.16 7.90 15.76
CA SER A 38 14.26 6.91 16.36
C SER A 38 14.01 5.74 15.41
N ILE A 39 14.79 4.68 15.61
CA ILE A 39 14.65 3.42 14.86
C ILE A 39 13.27 2.79 15.09
N VAL A 40 12.72 2.90 16.30
CA VAL A 40 11.41 2.34 16.65
C VAL A 40 10.31 3.03 15.85
N TYR A 41 10.36 4.36 15.77
CA TYR A 41 9.39 5.15 15.00
C TYR A 41 9.42 4.78 13.52
N GLY A 42 10.62 4.74 12.93
CA GLY A 42 10.83 4.33 11.54
C GLY A 42 10.38 2.91 11.26
N ALA A 43 10.66 1.97 12.18
CA ALA A 43 10.26 0.57 12.03
C ALA A 43 8.73 0.40 12.01
N ILE A 44 8.01 1.09 12.89
CA ILE A 44 6.54 1.04 12.91
C ILE A 44 5.97 1.63 11.62
N ALA A 45 6.47 2.80 11.20
CA ALA A 45 6.07 3.41 9.93
C ALA A 45 6.36 2.48 8.74
N GLY A 46 7.52 1.82 8.75
CA GLY A 46 7.92 0.84 7.75
C GLY A 46 7.06 -0.42 7.73
N VAL A 47 6.57 -0.88 8.88
CA VAL A 47 5.60 -1.99 8.94
C VAL A 47 4.27 -1.58 8.31
N PHE A 48 3.75 -0.39 8.62
CA PHE A 48 2.54 0.14 7.99
C PHE A 48 2.71 0.25 6.47
N ALA A 49 3.79 0.90 6.03
CA ALA A 49 4.07 1.12 4.62
C ALA A 49 4.34 -0.18 3.85
N GLY A 50 5.10 -1.09 4.45
CA GLY A 50 5.41 -2.38 3.86
C GLY A 50 4.20 -3.29 3.76
N ALA A 51 3.40 -3.38 4.84
CA ALA A 51 2.14 -4.11 4.81
C ALA A 51 1.18 -3.52 3.78
N GLY A 52 1.10 -2.19 3.70
CA GLY A 52 0.27 -1.47 2.72
C GLY A 52 0.65 -1.83 1.29
N ALA A 53 1.93 -1.68 0.95
CA ALA A 53 2.47 -2.01 -0.37
C ALA A 53 2.27 -3.49 -0.74
N SER A 54 2.41 -4.41 0.21
CA SER A 54 2.21 -5.84 -0.02
C SER A 54 0.79 -6.20 -0.47
N LEU A 55 -0.20 -5.40 -0.05
CA LEU A 55 -1.61 -5.58 -0.39
C LEU A 55 -2.01 -4.74 -1.60
N PHE A 56 -1.53 -3.49 -1.66
CA PHE A 56 -1.88 -2.53 -2.69
C PHE A 56 -1.27 -2.87 -4.05
N LEU A 57 0.04 -3.09 -4.11
CA LEU A 57 0.74 -3.22 -5.40
C LEU A 57 0.28 -4.42 -6.22
N PRO A 58 0.14 -5.65 -5.68
CA PRO A 58 -0.35 -6.76 -6.48
C PRO A 58 -1.75 -6.52 -7.04
N TRP A 59 -2.62 -5.87 -6.24
CA TRP A 59 -3.96 -5.49 -6.70
C TRP A 59 -3.90 -4.41 -7.79
N PHE A 60 -3.12 -3.35 -7.59
CA PHE A 60 -2.99 -2.25 -8.52
C PHE A 60 -2.42 -2.70 -9.87
N LEU A 61 -1.45 -3.60 -9.86
CA LEU A 61 -0.89 -4.19 -11.09
C LEU A 61 -1.91 -5.03 -11.85
N ARG A 62 -2.71 -5.85 -11.15
CA ARG A 62 -3.82 -6.60 -11.78
C ARG A 62 -4.87 -5.67 -12.36
N PHE A 63 -5.24 -4.63 -11.63
CA PHE A 63 -6.19 -3.63 -12.07
C PHE A 63 -5.71 -2.91 -13.33
N THR A 64 -4.44 -2.50 -13.36
CA THR A 64 -3.82 -1.86 -14.51
C THR A 64 -3.70 -2.81 -15.71
N ALA A 65 -3.36 -4.08 -15.47
CA ALA A 65 -3.33 -5.09 -16.53
C ALA A 65 -4.72 -5.28 -17.17
N ALA A 66 -5.77 -5.37 -16.34
CA ALA A 66 -7.14 -5.49 -16.82
C ALA A 66 -7.63 -4.26 -17.60
N GLN A 67 -7.17 -3.05 -17.26
CA GLN A 67 -7.45 -1.85 -18.08
C GLN A 67 -6.78 -1.92 -19.44
N ASN A 68 -5.52 -2.36 -19.50
CA ASN A 68 -4.73 -2.36 -20.73
C ASN A 68 -5.15 -3.46 -21.73
N GLU A 69 -5.90 -4.47 -21.29
CA GLU A 69 -6.40 -5.54 -22.17
C GLU A 69 -7.62 -5.12 -23.02
N VAL A 70 -8.21 -3.95 -22.75
CA VAL A 70 -9.46 -3.53 -23.37
C VAL A 70 -9.27 -2.20 -24.11
N ASP A 71 -9.60 -2.20 -25.41
CA ASP A 71 -9.49 -1.01 -26.28
C ASP A 71 -10.53 0.09 -25.93
N ASP A 72 -11.64 -0.29 -25.28
CA ASP A 72 -12.67 0.64 -24.79
C ASP A 72 -12.47 0.96 -23.30
N GLU A 73 -12.63 2.24 -22.93
CA GLU A 73 -12.61 2.69 -21.52
C GLU A 73 -13.72 2.02 -20.70
N LEU A 74 -13.36 0.94 -20.00
CA LEU A 74 -14.24 0.30 -19.03
C LEU A 74 -14.36 1.14 -17.76
N GLY A 75 -15.57 1.18 -17.20
CA GLY A 75 -15.79 1.75 -15.87
C GLY A 75 -14.99 1.02 -14.78
N PHE A 76 -14.64 1.74 -13.72
CA PHE A 76 -13.80 1.21 -12.63
C PHE A 76 -14.32 -0.12 -12.06
N SER A 77 -15.62 -0.23 -11.81
CA SER A 77 -16.23 -1.43 -11.19
C SER A 77 -16.10 -2.66 -12.08
N GLU A 78 -16.20 -2.50 -13.39
CA GLU A 78 -16.08 -3.61 -14.35
C GLU A 78 -14.62 -4.07 -14.48
N THR A 79 -13.68 -3.13 -14.54
CA THR A 79 -12.24 -3.40 -14.50
C THR A 79 -11.84 -4.10 -13.19
N ALA A 80 -12.33 -3.61 -12.05
CA ALA A 80 -12.06 -4.19 -10.74
C ALA A 80 -12.61 -5.61 -10.61
N SER A 81 -13.79 -5.89 -11.19
CA SER A 81 -14.35 -7.25 -11.24
C SER A 81 -13.51 -8.19 -12.10
N ARG A 82 -12.94 -7.70 -13.21
CA ARG A 82 -12.07 -8.51 -14.10
C ARG A 82 -10.68 -8.75 -13.50
N ALA A 83 -10.09 -7.76 -12.85
CA ALA A 83 -8.77 -7.84 -12.23
C ALA A 83 -8.69 -8.89 -11.11
N GLY A 84 -9.83 -9.20 -10.46
CA GLY A 84 -9.87 -10.10 -9.33
C GLY A 84 -9.06 -9.60 -8.13
N GLY A 85 -8.85 -10.45 -7.11
CA GLY A 85 -7.92 -10.13 -6.02
C GLY A 85 -8.42 -9.16 -4.94
N GLY A 86 -9.73 -8.94 -4.82
CA GLY A 86 -10.35 -8.24 -3.70
C GLY A 86 -9.99 -6.76 -3.61
N THR A 87 -10.68 -5.92 -4.38
CA THR A 87 -10.53 -4.44 -4.40
C THR A 87 -10.47 -3.82 -3.01
N ARG A 88 -11.35 -4.26 -2.10
CA ARG A 88 -11.33 -3.80 -0.72
C ARG A 88 -9.97 -3.99 -0.03
N THR A 89 -9.30 -5.11 -0.27
CA THR A 89 -7.98 -5.40 0.30
C THR A 89 -6.90 -4.50 -0.30
N GLY A 90 -6.94 -4.25 -1.60
CA GLY A 90 -6.04 -3.31 -2.27
C GLY A 90 -6.19 -1.88 -1.77
N LEU A 91 -7.44 -1.41 -1.59
CA LEU A 91 -7.74 -0.09 -1.06
C LEU A 91 -7.33 0.07 0.43
N VAL A 92 -7.52 -0.98 1.24
CA VAL A 92 -6.97 -1.02 2.60
C VAL A 92 -5.44 -0.97 2.57
N GLY A 93 -4.80 -1.68 1.63
CA GLY A 93 -3.37 -1.60 1.40
C GLY A 93 -2.89 -0.16 1.13
N LEU A 94 -3.57 0.54 0.22
CA LEU A 94 -3.28 1.94 -0.11
C LEU A 94 -3.39 2.83 1.14
N GLY A 95 -4.43 2.62 1.94
CA GLY A 95 -4.62 3.34 3.19
C GLY A 95 -3.48 3.11 4.17
N MET A 96 -3.07 1.86 4.39
CA MET A 96 -1.94 1.56 5.29
C MET A 96 -0.62 2.14 4.78
N GLU A 97 -0.40 2.15 3.46
CA GLU A 97 0.80 2.74 2.86
C GLU A 97 0.88 4.24 3.11
N LEU A 98 -0.19 4.96 2.80
CA LEU A 98 -0.31 6.39 3.09
C LEU A 98 -0.30 6.68 4.60
N GLY A 99 -0.83 5.76 5.42
CA GLY A 99 -0.76 5.84 6.87
C GLY A 99 0.68 5.80 7.40
N GLY A 100 1.52 4.88 6.91
CA GLY A 100 2.95 4.81 7.26
C GLY A 100 3.70 6.08 6.84
N ILE A 101 3.40 6.62 5.66
CA ILE A 101 3.97 7.90 5.18
C ILE A 101 3.55 9.06 6.09
N SER A 102 2.26 9.12 6.44
CA SER A 102 1.71 10.18 7.29
C SER A 102 2.25 10.14 8.71
N MET A 103 2.55 8.94 9.22
CA MET A 103 3.30 8.77 10.46
C MET A 103 4.67 9.44 10.35
N LEU A 104 5.49 9.11 9.34
CA LEU A 104 6.79 9.79 9.16
C LEU A 104 6.65 11.32 9.05
N ALA A 105 5.68 11.79 8.27
CA ALA A 105 5.41 13.22 8.14
C ALA A 105 5.07 13.88 9.49
N THR A 106 4.32 13.17 10.35
CA THR A 106 4.03 13.62 11.72
C THR A 106 5.29 13.68 12.57
N GLY A 107 6.16 12.66 12.48
CA GLY A 107 7.43 12.63 13.18
C GLY A 107 8.33 13.82 12.84
N PHE A 108 8.32 14.26 11.57
CA PHE A 108 9.05 15.46 11.14
C PHE A 108 8.39 16.78 11.57
N ALA A 109 7.08 16.77 11.84
CA ALA A 109 6.33 17.97 12.22
C ALA A 109 6.37 18.25 13.72
N LEU A 110 6.75 17.27 14.54
CA LEU A 110 6.86 17.39 15.99
C LEU A 110 8.31 17.68 16.40
N ASP A 111 8.47 18.31 17.57
CA ASP A 111 9.79 18.53 18.17
C ASP A 111 10.47 17.21 18.55
N GLU A 112 9.68 16.22 18.98
CA GLU A 112 10.13 14.85 19.26
C GLU A 112 9.14 13.84 18.65
N PRO A 113 9.62 12.76 18.02
CA PRO A 113 8.75 11.75 17.42
C PRO A 113 8.04 10.91 18.49
N ASP A 114 6.74 11.12 18.65
CA ASP A 114 5.86 10.32 19.53
C ASP A 114 5.24 9.13 18.77
N PRO A 115 5.64 7.88 19.06
CA PRO A 115 5.10 6.69 18.39
C PRO A 115 3.58 6.53 18.56
N LEU A 116 3.00 6.92 19.69
CA LEU A 116 1.57 6.78 19.93
C LEU A 116 0.78 7.72 19.03
N LEU A 117 1.18 9.00 18.98
CA LEU A 117 0.55 9.95 18.07
C LEU A 117 0.74 9.53 16.61
N GLY A 118 1.95 9.10 16.24
CA GLY A 118 2.27 8.61 14.90
C GLY A 118 1.38 7.43 14.46
N ILE A 119 1.19 6.44 15.35
CA ILE A 119 0.29 5.30 15.11
C ILE A 119 -1.16 5.77 14.95
N LEU A 120 -1.63 6.68 15.80
CA LEU A 120 -2.98 7.22 15.69
C LEU A 120 -3.21 7.94 14.36
N VAL A 121 -2.23 8.72 13.90
CA VAL A 121 -2.28 9.37 12.58
C VAL A 121 -2.27 8.33 11.47
N ALA A 122 -1.38 7.32 11.53
CA ALA A 122 -1.32 6.26 10.54
C ALA A 122 -2.67 5.53 10.39
N LEU A 123 -3.28 5.17 11.52
CA LEU A 123 -4.58 4.50 11.54
C LEU A 123 -5.69 5.41 11.02
N ALA A 124 -5.72 6.67 11.44
CA ALA A 124 -6.71 7.63 10.97
C ALA A 124 -6.64 7.81 9.44
N VAL A 125 -5.43 7.99 8.90
CA VAL A 125 -5.22 8.10 7.46
C VAL A 125 -5.59 6.80 6.75
N ALA A 126 -5.19 5.65 7.28
CA ALA A 126 -5.53 4.36 6.67
C ALA A 126 -7.04 4.15 6.56
N VAL A 127 -7.79 4.50 7.62
CA VAL A 127 -9.25 4.44 7.63
C VAL A 127 -9.85 5.45 6.65
N VAL A 128 -9.44 6.72 6.71
CA VAL A 128 -9.97 7.79 5.85
C VAL A 128 -9.73 7.48 4.38
N VAL A 129 -8.54 7.04 4.00
CA VAL A 129 -8.21 6.66 2.62
C VAL A 129 -9.02 5.46 2.19
N SER A 130 -9.14 4.42 3.03
CA SER A 130 -9.91 3.22 2.69
C SER A 130 -11.39 3.56 2.46
N LEU A 131 -11.96 4.44 3.29
CA LEU A 131 -13.34 4.90 3.18
C LEU A 131 -13.54 5.82 1.97
N ALA A 132 -12.67 6.81 1.79
CA ALA A 132 -12.73 7.71 0.64
C ALA A 132 -12.62 6.94 -0.67
N ALA A 133 -11.69 5.99 -0.74
CA ALA A 133 -11.55 5.12 -1.90
C ALA A 133 -12.82 4.27 -2.09
N SER A 134 -13.40 3.69 -1.04
CA SER A 134 -14.66 2.95 -1.19
C SER A 134 -15.82 3.80 -1.71
N VAL A 135 -15.89 5.10 -1.36
CA VAL A 135 -16.96 5.99 -1.84
C VAL A 135 -16.72 6.44 -3.29
N VAL A 136 -15.46 6.65 -3.68
CA VAL A 136 -15.10 7.06 -5.06
C VAL A 136 -15.26 5.91 -6.04
N PHE A 137 -15.09 4.68 -5.57
CA PHE A 137 -15.01 3.48 -6.39
C PHE A 137 -16.20 2.53 -6.25
N ASP A 138 -17.23 2.90 -5.46
CA ASP A 138 -18.56 2.26 -5.45
C ASP A 138 -19.40 2.69 -6.67
#